data_AF-A0A1M3M440-F1
#
_entry.id   AF-A0A1M3M440-F1
#
_cell.length_a   1.000
_cell.length_b   1.000
_cell.length_c   1.000
_cell.angle_alpha   90.00
_cell.angle_beta   90.00
_cell.angle_gamma   90.00
#
_symmetry.space_group_name_H-M   'P 1'
#
loop_
_entity.id
_entity.type
_entity.pdbx_description
1 polymer ?
#
loop_
_entity_poly.entity_id
_entity_poly.type
_entity_poly.pdbx_seq_one_letter_code
_entity_poly.pdbx_strand_id
1 'polypeptide(L)'
;MHASMDAQGFMLNNALFMAILLSVSLWASKTRSALPAFVHLSWASGNLFWNFIFHLWTTVQADSYSPGLVSATLLYYPISIWAGVLAVKERRLTPGAVFGAFAIGAGLMLFVIWAGLWRFHLPFA
;
A
#
# COMPACT_ATOMS: atom_id res chain seq x y z
N MET A 1 16.49 -18.15 1.33
CA MET A 1 15.54 -17.36 2.13
C MET A 1 14.15 -17.84 1.71
N HIS A 2 13.46 -18.65 2.53
CA HIS A 2 12.14 -19.20 2.20
C HIS A 2 11.04 -18.40 2.90
N ALA A 3 10.03 -17.93 2.16
CA ALA A 3 8.83 -17.37 2.74
C ALA A 3 8.06 -18.49 3.46
N SER A 4 7.75 -18.30 4.74
CA SER A 4 7.15 -19.33 5.60
C SER A 4 5.73 -19.01 6.06
N MET A 5 5.04 -18.10 5.37
CA MET A 5 3.69 -17.68 5.75
C MET A 5 2.67 -18.76 5.39
N ASP A 6 1.95 -19.25 6.40
CA ASP A 6 0.81 -20.14 6.19
C ASP A 6 -0.46 -19.35 5.76
N ALA A 7 -1.48 -20.09 5.33
CA ALA A 7 -2.71 -19.48 4.83
C ALA A 7 -3.42 -18.62 5.90
N GLN A 8 -3.34 -19.02 7.17
CA GLN A 8 -3.96 -18.29 8.27
C GLN A 8 -3.28 -16.94 8.53
N GLY A 9 -1.95 -16.93 8.61
CA GLY A 9 -1.14 -15.72 8.74
C GLY A 9 -1.34 -14.77 7.56
N PHE A 10 -1.44 -15.31 6.34
CA PHE A 10 -1.77 -14.52 5.15
C PHE A 10 -3.15 -13.85 5.28
N MET A 11 -4.19 -14.60 5.64
CA MET A 11 -5.54 -14.07 5.77
C MET A 11 -5.65 -13.02 6.88
N LEU A 12 -5.03 -13.27 8.03
CA LEU A 12 -5.07 -12.36 9.17
C LEU A 12 -4.35 -11.04 8.86
N ASN A 13 -3.19 -11.09 8.20
CA ASN A 13 -2.47 -9.88 7.79
C ASN A 13 -3.28 -9.05 6.80
N ASN A 14 -3.89 -9.69 5.79
CA ASN A 14 -4.76 -9.00 4.84
C ASN A 14 -6.00 -8.39 5.52
N ALA A 15 -6.61 -9.11 6.47
CA ALA A 15 -7.73 -8.60 7.24
C ALA A 15 -7.36 -7.35 8.06
N LEU A 16 -6.19 -7.37 8.72
CA LEU A 16 -5.66 -6.21 9.45
C LEU A 16 -5.36 -5.04 8.52
N PHE A 17 -4.72 -5.29 7.37
CA PHE A 17 -4.45 -4.23 6.39
C PHE A 17 -5.73 -3.61 5.83
N MET A 18 -6.76 -4.44 5.58
CA MET A 18 -8.06 -3.95 5.16
C MET A 18 -8.74 -3.13 6.27
N ALA A 19 -8.66 -3.57 7.52
CA ALA A 19 -9.21 -2.82 8.65
C ALA A 19 -8.54 -1.45 8.80
N ILE A 20 -7.22 -1.37 8.66
CA ILE A 20 -6.48 -0.11 8.66
C ILE A 20 -6.94 0.76 7.49
N LEU A 21 -6.95 0.23 6.26
CA LEU A 21 -7.35 0.94 5.05
C LEU A 21 -8.75 1.54 5.19
N LEU A 22 -9.73 0.74 5.61
CA LEU A 22 -11.10 1.19 5.80
C LEU A 22 -11.20 2.28 6.87
N SER A 23 -10.46 2.13 7.97
CA SER A 23 -10.45 3.11 9.06
C SER A 23 -9.87 4.46 8.61
N VAL A 24 -8.72 4.45 7.94
CA VAL A 24 -8.10 5.70 7.45
C VAL A 24 -8.90 6.33 6.30
N SER A 25 -9.53 5.51 5.46
CA SER A 25 -10.42 5.99 4.38
C SER A 25 -11.66 6.66 4.95
N LEU A 26 -12.30 6.04 5.96
CA LEU A 26 -13.45 6.60 6.65
C LEU A 26 -13.09 7.91 7.38
N TRP A 27 -11.90 7.98 7.95
CA TRP A 27 -11.43 9.20 8.58
C TRP A 27 -11.18 10.32 7.56
N ALA A 28 -10.50 10.01 6.45
CA ALA A 28 -10.23 10.96 5.38
C ALA A 28 -11.50 11.43 4.64
N SER A 29 -12.55 10.60 4.59
CA SER A 29 -13.83 10.96 3.97
C SER A 29 -14.69 11.87 4.85
N LYS A 30 -14.59 11.73 6.17
CA LYS A 30 -15.37 12.55 7.14
C LYS A 30 -14.77 13.93 7.39
N THR A 31 -13.50 14.15 7.03
CA THR A 31 -12.83 15.44 7.26
C THR A 31 -12.35 16.07 5.96
N ARG A 32 -12.12 17.39 6.00
CA ARG A 32 -11.40 18.11 4.95
C ARG A 32 -9.98 18.52 5.37
N SER A 33 -9.46 17.94 6.44
CA SER A 33 -8.14 18.29 6.97
C SER A 33 -7.02 17.59 6.20
N ALA A 34 -5.84 18.21 6.20
CA ALA A 34 -4.65 17.69 5.51
C ALA A 34 -4.14 16.38 6.14
N LEU A 35 -4.16 16.26 7.47
CA LEU A 35 -3.60 15.11 8.18
C LEU A 35 -4.27 13.77 7.78
N PRO A 36 -5.60 13.61 7.79
CA PRO A 36 -6.23 12.35 7.39
C PRO A 36 -5.99 12.03 5.92
N ALA A 37 -5.97 13.05 5.05
CA ALA A 37 -5.63 12.87 3.64
C ALA A 37 -4.18 12.37 3.46
N PHE A 38 -3.23 12.93 4.22
CA PHE A 38 -1.83 12.53 4.21
C PHE A 38 -1.64 11.10 4.71
N VAL A 39 -2.26 10.75 5.85
CA VAL A 39 -2.19 9.40 6.43
C VAL A 39 -2.80 8.37 5.48
N HIS A 40 -3.99 8.66 4.94
CA HIS A 40 -4.64 7.81 3.96
C HIS A 40 -3.77 7.62 2.71
N LEU A 41 -3.23 8.69 2.14
CA LEU A 41 -2.40 8.61 0.93
C LEU A 41 -1.08 7.86 1.19
N SER A 42 -0.49 8.01 2.38
CA SER A 42 0.71 7.27 2.80
C SER A 42 0.43 5.77 2.84
N TRP A 43 -0.68 5.37 3.45
CA TRP A 43 -1.11 3.96 3.51
C TRP A 43 -1.49 3.40 2.14
N ALA A 44 -2.31 4.14 1.39
CA ALA A 44 -2.81 3.72 0.08
C ALA A 44 -1.68 3.61 -0.96
N SER A 45 -0.70 4.53 -0.96
CA SER A 45 0.43 4.46 -1.89
C SER A 45 1.31 3.23 -1.66
N GLY A 46 1.49 2.78 -0.41
CA GLY A 46 2.16 1.51 -0.12
C GLY A 46 1.43 0.31 -0.74
N ASN A 47 0.13 0.21 -0.49
CA ASN A 47 -0.70 -0.92 -0.92
C ASN A 47 -1.00 -0.95 -2.43
N LEU A 48 -0.96 0.23 -3.08
CA LEU A 48 -1.29 0.37 -4.50
C LEU A 48 -0.03 0.65 -5.34
N PHE A 49 0.58 1.83 -5.19
CA PHE A 49 1.69 2.26 -6.04
C PHE A 49 2.92 1.37 -5.85
N TRP A 50 3.39 1.22 -4.62
CA TRP A 50 4.59 0.41 -4.35
C TRP A 50 4.35 -1.07 -4.54
N ASN A 51 3.12 -1.53 -4.34
CA ASN A 51 2.73 -2.89 -4.69
C ASN A 51 2.78 -3.13 -6.22
N PHE A 52 2.39 -2.14 -7.02
CA PHE A 52 2.62 -2.19 -8.47
C PHE A 52 4.10 -2.25 -8.82
N ILE A 53 4.93 -1.38 -8.23
CA ILE A 53 6.38 -1.41 -8.45
C ILE A 53 6.95 -2.77 -8.04
N PHE A 54 6.50 -3.35 -6.94
CA PHE A 54 6.91 -4.68 -6.50
C PHE A 54 6.55 -5.77 -7.51
N HIS A 55 5.31 -5.84 -7.99
CA HIS A 55 4.89 -6.82 -9.00
C HIS A 55 5.66 -6.65 -10.32
N LEU A 56 5.84 -5.41 -10.77
CA LEU A 56 6.61 -5.11 -11.98
C LEU A 56 8.07 -5.54 -11.84
N TRP A 57 8.73 -5.11 -10.77
CA TRP A 57 10.13 -5.42 -10.49
C TRP A 57 10.36 -6.92 -10.36
N THR A 58 9.54 -7.61 -9.57
CA THR A 58 9.68 -9.06 -9.36
C THR A 58 9.37 -9.86 -10.63
N THR A 59 8.42 -9.42 -11.46
CA THR A 59 8.17 -10.04 -12.78
C THR A 59 9.40 -9.97 -13.67
N VAL A 60 10.04 -8.79 -13.76
CA VAL A 60 11.24 -8.60 -14.57
C VAL A 60 12.42 -9.38 -14.01
N GLN A 61 12.66 -9.32 -12.69
CA GLN A 61 13.81 -9.97 -12.06
C GLN A 61 13.69 -11.50 -12.02
N ALA A 62 12.49 -12.04 -11.87
CA ALA A 62 12.25 -13.49 -11.86
C ALA A 62 12.01 -14.07 -13.27
N ASP A 63 11.98 -13.22 -14.30
CA ASP A 63 11.63 -13.58 -15.69
C ASP A 63 10.37 -14.45 -15.76
N SER A 64 9.37 -14.09 -14.95
CA SER A 64 8.18 -14.91 -14.74
C SER A 64 6.97 -14.05 -14.46
N TYR A 65 5.87 -14.37 -15.13
CA TYR A 65 4.63 -13.61 -15.03
C TYR A 65 4.06 -13.64 -13.61
N SER A 66 3.83 -12.46 -13.04
CA SER A 66 3.08 -12.31 -11.80
C SER A 66 1.58 -12.10 -12.09
N PRO A 67 0.67 -12.97 -11.60
CA PRO A 67 -0.77 -12.77 -11.74
C PRO A 67 -1.28 -11.41 -11.23
N GLY A 68 -0.62 -10.85 -10.21
CA GLY A 68 -0.94 -9.54 -9.65
C GLY A 68 -0.54 -8.36 -10.54
N LEU A 69 0.27 -8.56 -11.58
CA LEU A 69 0.76 -7.48 -12.44
C LEU A 69 -0.38 -6.79 -13.21
N VAL A 70 -1.37 -7.54 -13.69
CA VAL A 70 -2.49 -6.99 -14.46
C VAL A 70 -3.35 -6.07 -13.59
N SER A 71 -3.77 -6.52 -12.41
CA SER A 71 -4.54 -5.69 -11.48
C SER A 71 -3.72 -4.49 -10.99
N ALA A 72 -2.44 -4.69 -10.71
CA ALA A 72 -1.57 -3.62 -10.27
C ALA A 72 -1.39 -2.52 -11.34
N THR A 73 -1.26 -2.91 -12.62
CA THR A 73 -1.08 -1.96 -13.73
C THR A 73 -2.37 -1.23 -14.06
N LEU A 74 -3.49 -1.95 -14.13
CA LEU A 74 -4.77 -1.39 -14.57
C LEU A 74 -5.52 -0.64 -13.47
N LEU A 75 -5.29 -0.98 -12.20
CA LEU A 75 -6.02 -0.41 -11.08
C LEU A 75 -5.08 0.33 -10.13
N TYR A 76 -4.07 -0.35 -9.58
CA TYR A 76 -3.32 0.20 -8.45
C TYR A 76 -2.51 1.44 -8.83
N TYR A 77 -1.76 1.35 -9.92
CA TYR A 77 -1.01 2.47 -10.45
C TYR A 77 -1.90 3.69 -10.76
N PRO A 78 -2.91 3.61 -11.66
CA PRO A 78 -3.71 4.78 -12.00
C PRO A 78 -4.50 5.34 -10.80
N ILE A 79 -5.07 4.49 -9.94
CA ILE A 79 -5.82 4.95 -8.76
C ILE A 79 -4.91 5.69 -7.77
N SER A 80 -3.70 5.17 -7.52
CA SER A 80 -2.76 5.80 -6.58
C SER A 80 -2.28 7.17 -7.07
N ILE A 81 -1.96 7.30 -8.36
CA ILE A 81 -1.59 8.58 -8.97
C ILE A 81 -2.78 9.55 -8.92
N TRP A 82 -3.97 9.08 -9.28
CA TRP A 82 -5.17 9.91 -9.27
C TRP A 82 -5.52 10.42 -7.86
N ALA A 83 -5.37 9.59 -6.83
CA ALA A 83 -5.56 10.00 -5.44
C ALA A 83 -4.60 11.13 -5.03
N GLY A 84 -3.33 11.04 -5.44
CA GLY A 84 -2.35 12.11 -5.23
C GLY A 84 -2.71 13.40 -5.97
N VAL A 85 -3.12 13.29 -7.24
CA VAL A 85 -3.57 14.43 -8.06
C VAL A 85 -4.78 15.11 -7.42
N LEU A 86 -5.79 14.33 -6.98
CA LEU A 86 -6.96 14.86 -6.30
C LEU A 86 -6.60 15.57 -4.99
N ALA A 87 -5.69 15.01 -4.20
CA ALA A 87 -5.26 15.63 -2.95
C ALA A 87 -4.63 17.02 -3.16
N VAL A 88 -3.87 17.20 -4.25
CA VAL A 88 -3.32 18.50 -4.65
C VAL A 88 -4.39 19.41 -5.23
N LYS A 89 -5.22 18.90 -6.14
CA LYS A 89 -6.28 19.67 -6.81
C LYS A 89 -7.30 20.22 -5.83
N GLU A 90 -7.68 19.43 -4.82
CA GLU A 90 -8.58 19.85 -3.74
C GLU A 90 -7.91 20.71 -2.67
N ARG A 91 -6.62 21.03 -2.82
CA ARG A 91 -5.82 21.79 -1.85
C ARG A 91 -5.79 21.15 -0.45
N ARG A 92 -6.01 19.83 -0.38
CA ARG A 92 -5.88 19.06 0.87
C ARG A 92 -4.41 18.85 1.22
N LEU A 93 -3.56 18.65 0.21
CA LEU A 93 -2.12 18.44 0.35
C LEU A 93 -1.34 19.29 -0.65
N THR A 94 -0.10 19.66 -0.29
CA THR A 94 0.85 20.22 -1.25
C THR A 94 1.50 19.09 -2.07
N PRO A 95 2.09 19.37 -3.25
CA PRO A 95 2.85 18.38 -4.00
C PRO A 95 3.97 17.73 -3.19
N GLY A 96 4.66 18.51 -2.34
CA GLY A 96 5.69 17.99 -1.45
C GLY A 96 5.14 17.03 -0.40
N ALA A 97 3.95 17.29 0.14
CA ALA A 97 3.27 16.36 1.05
C ALA A 97 2.82 15.08 0.34
N VAL A 98 2.38 15.16 -0.93
CA VAL A 98 2.10 13.96 -1.73
C VAL A 98 3.36 13.13 -1.94
N PHE A 99 4.48 13.76 -2.31
CA PHE A 99 5.76 13.05 -2.44
C PHE A 99 6.18 12.39 -1.12
N GLY A 100 6.05 13.12 -0.01
CA GLY A 100 6.31 12.57 1.33
C GLY A 100 5.42 11.38 1.67
N ALA A 101 4.14 11.43 1.31
CA ALA A 101 3.22 10.32 1.51
C ALA A 101 3.63 9.08 0.70
N PHE A 102 4.03 9.25 -0.57
CA PHE A 102 4.55 8.16 -1.38
C PHE A 102 5.87 7.60 -0.81
N ALA A 103 6.77 8.45 -0.32
CA ALA A 103 8.00 7.99 0.33
C ALA A 103 7.71 7.15 1.60
N ILE A 104 6.76 7.58 2.42
CA ILE A 104 6.28 6.79 3.58
C ILE A 104 5.65 5.47 3.09
N GLY A 105 4.86 5.51 2.02
CA GLY A 105 4.28 4.32 1.40
C GLY A 105 5.34 3.30 0.98
N ALA A 106 6.50 3.73 0.50
CA ALA A 106 7.62 2.85 0.17
C ALA A 106 8.12 2.14 1.42
N GLY A 107 8.34 2.89 2.50
CA GLY A 107 8.74 2.35 3.79
C GLY A 107 7.72 1.34 4.34
N LEU A 108 6.42 1.64 4.23
CA LEU A 108 5.35 0.73 4.62
C LEU A 108 5.34 -0.54 3.76
N MET A 109 5.55 -0.44 2.45
CA MET A 109 5.64 -1.62 1.58
C MET A 109 6.84 -2.49 1.94
N LEU A 110 8.01 -1.88 2.17
CA LEU A 110 9.20 -2.61 2.63
C LEU A 110 8.94 -3.29 3.98
N PHE A 111 8.24 -2.62 4.90
CA PHE A 111 7.82 -3.20 6.16
C PHE A 111 6.87 -4.38 5.95
N VAL A 112 5.88 -4.29 5.04
CA VAL A 112 4.95 -5.39 4.75
C VAL A 112 5.68 -6.57 4.12
N ILE A 113 6.60 -6.35 3.18
CA ILE A 113 7.45 -7.38 2.61
C ILE A 113 8.27 -8.04 3.72
N TRP A 114 8.94 -7.24 4.56
CA TRP A 114 9.78 -7.72 5.65
C TRP A 114 8.98 -8.49 6.71
N ALA A 115 7.91 -7.91 7.23
CA ALA A 115 7.08 -8.49 8.27
C ALA A 115 6.30 -9.69 7.74
N GLY A 116 5.60 -9.52 6.62
CA GLY A 116 4.70 -10.51 6.05
C GLY A 116 5.40 -11.71 5.42
N LEU A 117 6.49 -11.52 4.66
CA LEU A 117 7.14 -12.66 4.00
C LEU A 117 8.18 -13.35 4.88
N TRP A 118 8.75 -12.65 5.87
CA TRP A 118 9.97 -13.14 6.55
C TRP A 118 9.85 -13.33 8.07
N ARG A 119 8.90 -12.69 8.78
CA ARG A 119 8.96 -12.67 10.26
C ARG A 119 7.64 -12.81 11.03
N PHE A 120 6.47 -12.68 10.42
CA PHE A 120 5.21 -12.77 11.17
C PHE A 120 4.80 -14.23 11.44
N HIS A 121 5.15 -14.72 12.62
CA HIS A 121 4.40 -15.75 13.34
C HIS A 121 3.77 -15.03 14.53
N LEU A 122 2.44 -14.87 14.55
CA LEU A 122 1.80 -14.36 15.76
C LEU A 122 2.00 -15.40 16.87
N PRO A 123 2.34 -15.00 18.11
CA PRO A 123 2.64 -15.92 19.21
C PRO A 123 1.43 -16.74 19.70
N PHE A 124 0.31 -16.68 18.98
CA PHE A 124 -0.94 -17.37 19.29
C PHE A 124 -1.38 -18.35 18.16
N ALA A 125 -0.48 -18.65 17.21
CA ALA A 125 -0.63 -19.73 16.24
C ALA A 125 0.28 -20.90 16.62
#